data_AF-A0AAV9AYN2-F1
#
_entry.id   AF-A0AAV9AYN2-F1
#
_cell.length_a   1.000
_cell.length_b   1.000
_cell.length_c   1.000
_cell.angle_alpha   90.00
_cell.angle_beta   90.00
_cell.angle_gamma   90.00
#
_symmetry.space_group_name_H-M   'P 1'
#
loop_
_entity.id
_entity.type
_entity.pdbx_description
1 polymer ?
#
loop_
_entity_poly.entity_id
_entity_poly.type
_entity_poly.pdbx_seq_one_letter_code
_entity_poly.pdbx_strand_id
1 'polypeptide(L)'
;MRSTYIRWRELSSPSSYFYNRFKDIVQIGMDDRLLYGLDLGGHLFTIDAFRRTITKLPVPRLRSRNMYLIESTGNVYTVLEFRHRRNGRLRPMKFKVFQLDLLNLAWVKVDDLGDRVALHVSESCSTLVRTRKGMGNRIYFFDGKFHNKQYWNVYDMKNRSIKRGPKFNYEHVDGLSWFMPSLRLRQ
;
A
#
# COMPACT_ATOMS: atom_id res chain seq x y z
N MET A 1 18.69 -24.44 8.50
CA MET A 1 17.23 -24.57 8.28
C MET A 1 16.95 -24.20 6.83
N ARG A 2 16.42 -25.11 5.99
CA ARG A 2 16.23 -24.88 4.54
C ARG A 2 15.03 -23.95 4.32
N SER A 3 15.25 -22.79 3.71
CA SER A 3 14.20 -21.88 3.27
C SER A 3 13.61 -22.36 1.93
N THR A 4 12.30 -22.60 1.91
CA THR A 4 11.56 -22.94 0.68
C THR A 4 11.10 -21.64 0.02
N TYR A 5 11.67 -21.30 -1.13
CA TYR A 5 11.24 -20.16 -1.95
C TYR A 5 10.05 -20.58 -2.82
N ILE A 6 8.95 -19.84 -2.79
CA ILE A 6 7.90 -19.95 -3.82
C ILE A 6 8.12 -18.80 -4.79
N ARG A 7 8.57 -19.10 -6.02
CA ARG A 7 8.67 -18.09 -7.07
C ARG A 7 7.26 -17.65 -7.45
N TRP A 8 7.02 -16.35 -7.52
CA TRP A 8 5.75 -15.76 -7.96
C TRP A 8 5.27 -16.32 -9.31
N ARG A 9 6.20 -16.71 -10.20
CA ARG A 9 5.90 -17.42 -11.47
C ARG A 9 5.13 -18.73 -11.31
N GLU A 10 5.27 -19.44 -10.20
CA GLU A 10 4.54 -20.70 -9.93
C GLU A 10 3.12 -20.43 -9.42
N LEU A 11 2.89 -19.28 -8.78
CA LEU A 11 1.57 -18.82 -8.30
C LEU A 11 0.74 -18.17 -9.42
N SER A 12 1.39 -17.63 -10.45
CA SER A 12 0.77 -16.91 -11.56
C SER A 12 0.51 -17.76 -12.81
N SER A 13 0.79 -19.07 -12.77
CA SER A 13 0.46 -19.95 -13.89
C SER A 13 -1.06 -20.11 -14.01
N PRO A 14 -1.68 -19.87 -15.19
CA PRO A 14 -3.14 -20.00 -15.38
C PRO A 14 -3.69 -21.39 -15.03
N SER A 15 -2.84 -22.42 -15.05
CA SER A 15 -3.17 -23.81 -14.70
C SER A 15 -2.92 -24.17 -13.24
N SER A 16 -2.38 -23.25 -12.43
CA SER A 16 -2.15 -23.50 -11.01
C SER A 16 -3.43 -23.34 -10.21
N TYR A 17 -3.63 -24.21 -9.23
CA TYR A 17 -4.69 -24.08 -8.21
C TYR A 17 -4.66 -22.70 -7.52
N PHE A 18 -3.49 -22.06 -7.47
CA PHE A 18 -3.28 -20.73 -6.91
C PHE A 18 -3.89 -19.65 -7.79
N TYR A 19 -3.64 -19.63 -9.10
CA TYR A 19 -4.10 -18.55 -9.98
C TYR A 19 -5.60 -18.25 -9.86
N ASN A 20 -6.45 -19.29 -9.83
CA ASN A 20 -7.90 -19.10 -9.72
C ASN A 20 -8.36 -18.51 -8.37
N ARG A 21 -7.58 -18.69 -7.30
CA ARG A 21 -7.86 -18.12 -5.96
C ARG A 21 -7.24 -16.73 -5.77
N PHE A 22 -6.20 -16.38 -6.53
CA PHE A 22 -5.47 -15.10 -6.41
C PHE A 22 -5.85 -14.08 -7.48
N LYS A 23 -6.56 -14.46 -8.56
CA LYS A 23 -6.91 -13.56 -9.68
C LYS A 23 -7.61 -12.26 -9.26
N ASP A 24 -8.31 -12.30 -8.14
CA ASP A 24 -9.06 -11.15 -7.63
C ASP A 24 -8.23 -10.31 -6.65
N ILE A 25 -7.10 -10.81 -6.14
CA ILE A 25 -6.18 -10.12 -5.23
C ILE A 25 -5.23 -9.23 -6.04
N VAL A 26 -5.33 -7.92 -5.82
CA VAL A 26 -4.65 -6.90 -6.63
C VAL A 26 -3.39 -6.38 -5.95
N GLN A 27 -3.35 -6.44 -4.62
CA GLN A 27 -2.26 -5.90 -3.82
C GLN A 27 -1.90 -6.83 -2.70
N ILE A 28 -0.60 -6.93 -2.44
CA ILE A 28 -0.04 -7.80 -1.40
C ILE A 28 0.93 -6.99 -0.53
N GLY A 29 0.72 -7.01 0.78
CA GLY A 29 1.67 -6.56 1.79
C GLY A 29 2.26 -7.76 2.52
N MET A 30 3.49 -7.66 3.05
CA MET A 30 4.18 -8.78 3.70
C MET A 30 4.73 -8.38 5.06
N ASP A 31 4.33 -9.10 6.09
CA ASP A 31 5.05 -9.19 7.36
C ASP A 31 5.91 -10.47 7.36
N ASP A 32 6.86 -10.61 8.29
CA ASP A 32 7.86 -11.70 8.38
C ASP A 32 7.26 -13.13 8.33
N ARG A 33 5.94 -13.28 8.48
CA ARG A 33 5.24 -14.58 8.44
C ARG A 33 3.92 -14.61 7.67
N LEU A 34 3.35 -13.47 7.32
CA LEU A 34 2.00 -13.41 6.76
C LEU A 34 1.92 -12.40 5.62
N LEU A 35 1.32 -12.83 4.52
CA LEU A 35 0.98 -11.95 3.41
C LEU A 35 -0.46 -11.47 3.59
N TYR A 36 -0.71 -10.19 3.38
CA TYR A 36 -2.05 -9.61 3.33
C TYR A 36 -2.42 -9.35 1.89
N GLY A 37 -3.63 -9.74 1.48
CA GLY A 37 -4.15 -9.54 0.13
C GLY A 37 -5.39 -8.65 0.14
N LEU A 38 -5.51 -7.74 -0.82
CA LEU A 38 -6.71 -6.92 -1.01
C LEU A 38 -7.29 -7.16 -2.40
N ASP A 39 -8.58 -7.48 -2.48
CA ASP A 39 -9.28 -7.66 -3.77
C ASP A 39 -9.86 -6.35 -4.33
N LEU A 40 -10.31 -6.38 -5.59
CA LEU A 40 -11.02 -5.26 -6.24
C LEU A 40 -12.32 -4.87 -5.52
N GLY A 41 -12.93 -5.78 -4.76
CA GLY A 41 -14.14 -5.55 -3.98
C GLY A 41 -13.88 -4.87 -2.64
N GLY A 42 -12.62 -4.75 -2.23
CA GLY A 42 -12.17 -4.20 -0.96
C GLY A 42 -12.15 -5.19 0.20
N HIS A 43 -12.16 -6.49 -0.07
CA HIS A 43 -12.03 -7.53 0.96
C HIS A 43 -10.56 -7.79 1.26
N LEU A 44 -10.27 -7.93 2.56
CA LEU A 44 -8.96 -8.27 3.05
C LEU A 44 -8.81 -9.78 3.25
N PHE A 45 -7.67 -10.31 2.88
CA PHE A 45 -7.29 -11.70 3.02
C PHE A 45 -5.95 -11.81 3.73
N THR A 46 -5.75 -12.90 4.45
CA THR A 46 -4.42 -13.38 4.83
C THR A 46 -4.04 -14.53 3.92
N ILE A 47 -2.76 -14.57 3.56
CA ILE A 47 -2.15 -15.56 2.69
C ILE A 47 -0.99 -16.16 3.47
N ASP A 48 -1.13 -17.44 3.79
CA ASP A 48 -0.03 -18.24 4.33
C ASP A 48 0.63 -18.97 3.16
N ALA A 49 1.80 -18.49 2.75
CA ALA A 49 2.54 -19.06 1.63
C ALA A 49 3.03 -20.49 1.92
N PHE A 50 3.35 -20.80 3.19
CA PHE A 50 3.86 -22.10 3.58
C PHE A 50 2.75 -23.15 3.59
N ARG A 51 1.63 -22.83 4.24
CA ARG A 51 0.44 -23.70 4.30
C ARG A 51 -0.40 -23.63 3.04
N ARG A 52 -0.09 -22.70 2.12
CA ARG A 52 -0.79 -22.51 0.85
C ARG A 52 -2.28 -22.22 1.05
N THR A 53 -2.59 -21.46 2.11
CA THR A 53 -3.97 -21.11 2.48
C THR A 53 -4.23 -19.63 2.27
N ILE A 54 -5.47 -19.33 1.90
CA ILE A 54 -5.99 -17.96 1.84
C ILE A 54 -7.22 -17.92 2.72
N THR A 55 -7.24 -16.99 3.65
CA THR A 55 -8.36 -16.78 4.58
C THR A 55 -8.89 -15.38 4.41
N LYS A 56 -10.17 -15.25 4.08
CA LYS A 56 -10.85 -13.95 4.07
C LYS A 56 -10.99 -13.48 5.50
N LEU A 57 -10.50 -12.29 5.81
CA LEU A 57 -10.71 -11.69 7.12
C LEU A 57 -12.11 -11.08 7.18
N PRO A 58 -12.83 -11.21 8.30
CA PRO A 58 -14.18 -10.67 8.48
C PRO A 58 -14.16 -9.17 8.78
N VAL A 59 -13.30 -8.42 8.09
CA VAL A 59 -13.11 -6.98 8.26
C VAL A 59 -14.04 -6.23 7.30
N PRO A 60 -14.66 -5.10 7.70
CA PRO A 60 -15.49 -4.31 6.79
C PRO A 60 -14.77 -3.97 5.50
N ARG A 61 -15.47 -4.08 4.36
CA ARG A 61 -14.89 -3.73 3.06
C ARG A 61 -14.70 -2.23 2.93
N LEU A 62 -13.55 -1.81 2.41
CA LEU A 62 -13.31 -0.43 1.99
C LEU A 62 -13.49 -0.33 0.48
N ARG A 63 -14.08 0.77 -0.02
CA ARG A 63 -14.26 0.96 -1.45
C ARG A 63 -13.72 2.30 -1.90
N SER A 64 -12.82 2.24 -2.87
CA SER A 64 -12.45 3.35 -3.71
C SER A 64 -11.97 2.88 -5.07
N ARG A 65 -11.88 3.80 -6.03
CA ARG A 65 -11.35 3.51 -7.37
C ARG A 65 -9.88 3.12 -7.31
N ASN A 66 -9.09 3.84 -6.51
CA ASN A 66 -7.69 3.49 -6.24
C ASN A 66 -7.53 3.27 -4.74
N MET A 67 -6.96 2.13 -4.40
CA MET A 67 -6.67 1.69 -3.04
C MET A 67 -5.23 1.23 -2.99
N TYR A 68 -4.57 1.39 -1.85
CA TYR A 68 -3.16 1.03 -1.67
C TYR A 68 -3.00 0.31 -0.34
N LEU A 69 -2.73 -0.99 -0.36
CA LEU A 69 -2.40 -1.81 0.79
C LEU A 69 -0.92 -1.64 1.13
N ILE A 70 -0.64 -1.40 2.40
CA ILE A 70 0.72 -1.17 2.89
C ILE A 70 0.89 -1.99 4.16
N GLU A 71 1.94 -2.80 4.22
CA GLU A 71 2.41 -3.40 5.47
C GLU A 71 3.62 -2.59 5.95
N SER A 72 3.70 -2.36 7.27
CA SER A 72 4.89 -1.81 7.91
C SER A 72 5.00 -2.25 9.37
N THR A 73 6.02 -3.04 9.67
CA THR A 73 6.40 -3.44 11.05
C THR A 73 5.24 -4.07 11.83
N GLY A 74 4.49 -4.97 11.19
CA GLY A 74 3.32 -5.65 11.75
C GLY A 74 2.02 -4.86 11.69
N ASN A 75 2.06 -3.61 11.21
CA ASN A 75 0.87 -2.80 11.00
C ASN A 75 0.45 -2.85 9.53
N VAL A 76 -0.85 -3.06 9.28
CA VAL A 76 -1.42 -3.04 7.95
C VAL A 76 -2.24 -1.77 7.77
N TYR A 77 -1.96 -1.03 6.70
CA TYR A 77 -2.66 0.18 6.32
C TYR A 77 -3.31 0.02 4.96
N THR A 78 -4.44 0.72 4.76
CA THR A 78 -5.01 0.95 3.44
C THR A 78 -5.16 2.45 3.21
N VAL A 79 -4.66 2.94 2.08
CA VAL A 79 -4.87 4.31 1.62
C VAL A 79 -5.91 4.28 0.50
N LEU A 80 -6.95 5.11 0.64
CA LEU A 80 -8.00 5.26 -0.36
C LEU A 80 -7.88 6.62 -1.03
N GLU A 81 -7.77 6.65 -2.36
CA GLU A 81 -7.78 7.88 -3.15
C GLU A 81 -9.21 8.21 -3.58
N PHE A 82 -9.64 9.47 -3.42
CA PHE A 82 -10.93 9.95 -3.87
C PHE A 82 -10.79 11.17 -4.77
N ARG A 83 -11.49 11.15 -5.91
CA ARG A 83 -11.68 12.33 -6.77
C ARG A 83 -13.17 12.56 -6.94
N HIS A 84 -13.67 13.66 -6.40
CA HIS A 84 -15.07 14.04 -6.54
C HIS A 84 -15.24 14.99 -7.74
N ARG A 85 -16.28 14.76 -8.53
CA ARG A 85 -16.82 15.78 -9.45
C ARG A 85 -17.94 16.52 -8.74
N ARG A 86 -17.96 17.85 -8.83
CA ARG A 86 -19.08 18.68 -8.37
C ARG A 86 -19.38 19.70 -9.48
N ASN A 87 -20.62 19.69 -9.97
CA ASN A 87 -21.09 20.57 -11.05
C ASN A 87 -20.17 20.50 -12.30
N GLY A 88 -19.82 19.29 -12.74
CA GLY A 88 -18.93 19.07 -13.90
C GLY A 88 -17.44 19.34 -13.64
N ARG A 89 -17.07 20.08 -12.58
CA ARG A 89 -15.67 20.38 -12.24
C ARG A 89 -15.04 19.28 -11.40
N LEU A 90 -13.84 18.83 -11.81
CA LEU A 90 -13.01 17.93 -11.03
C LEU A 90 -12.46 18.68 -9.80
N ARG A 91 -12.73 18.16 -8.60
CA ARG A 91 -12.13 18.68 -7.36
C ARG A 91 -10.73 18.12 -7.17
N PRO A 92 -9.89 18.81 -6.35
CA PRO A 92 -8.62 18.26 -5.93
C PRO A 92 -8.81 16.88 -5.32
N MET A 93 -7.87 16.00 -5.64
CA MET A 93 -7.83 14.67 -5.10
C MET A 93 -7.69 14.69 -3.58
N LYS A 94 -8.29 13.70 -2.92
CA LYS A 94 -8.25 13.52 -1.47
C LYS A 94 -7.84 12.11 -1.14
N PHE A 95 -7.31 11.92 0.06
CA PHE A 95 -6.94 10.62 0.56
C PHE A 95 -7.57 10.37 1.94
N LYS A 96 -7.87 9.11 2.23
CA LYS A 96 -8.15 8.63 3.58
C LYS A 96 -7.22 7.46 3.87
N VAL A 97 -6.67 7.44 5.08
CA VAL A 97 -5.81 6.35 5.54
C VAL A 97 -6.59 5.58 6.60
N PHE A 98 -6.49 4.25 6.55
CA PHE A 98 -7.02 3.35 7.55
C PHE A 98 -5.92 2.40 7.99
N GLN A 99 -5.89 2.10 9.28
CA GLN A 99 -5.07 1.05 9.87
C GLN A 99 -5.97 -0.11 10.25
N LEU A 100 -5.49 -1.33 10.03
CA LEU A 100 -6.16 -2.54 10.45
C LEU A 100 -5.97 -2.73 11.96
N ASP A 101 -7.06 -2.77 12.69
CA ASP A 101 -7.09 -3.29 14.04
C ASP A 101 -7.40 -4.79 13.97
N LEU A 102 -6.37 -5.61 14.16
CA LEU A 102 -6.49 -7.06 14.12
C LEU A 102 -7.26 -7.64 15.31
N LEU A 103 -7.28 -6.94 16.46
CA LEU A 103 -8.00 -7.41 17.64
C LEU A 103 -9.51 -7.27 17.44
N ASN A 104 -9.93 -6.14 16.89
CA ASN A 104 -11.34 -5.83 16.65
C ASN A 104 -11.80 -6.17 15.23
N LEU A 105 -10.91 -6.66 14.36
CA LEU A 105 -11.16 -6.99 12.96
C LEU A 105 -11.83 -5.83 12.21
N ALA A 106 -11.30 -4.62 12.40
CA ALA A 106 -11.89 -3.38 11.90
C ALA A 106 -10.86 -2.46 11.25
N TRP A 107 -11.33 -1.61 10.32
CA TRP A 107 -10.53 -0.51 9.79
C TRP A 107 -10.72 0.73 10.65
N VAL A 108 -9.64 1.19 11.26
CA VAL A 108 -9.61 2.42 12.05
C VAL A 108 -9.05 3.54 11.20
N LYS A 109 -9.79 4.64 11.07
CA LYS A 109 -9.36 5.79 10.29
C LYS A 109 -8.17 6.48 10.97
N VAL A 110 -7.12 6.75 10.21
CA VAL A 110 -5.93 7.48 10.65
C VAL A 110 -5.98 8.88 10.06
N ASP A 111 -6.17 9.88 10.92
CA ASP A 111 -6.17 11.30 10.53
C ASP A 111 -4.79 11.96 10.69
N ASP A 112 -3.88 11.34 11.46
CA ASP A 112 -2.51 11.82 11.68
C ASP A 112 -1.52 10.65 11.75
N LEU A 113 -0.48 10.67 10.90
CA LEU A 113 0.61 9.69 10.91
C LEU A 113 1.77 10.08 11.86
N GLY A 114 1.74 11.30 12.40
CA GLY A 114 2.83 11.89 13.15
C GLY A 114 3.85 12.64 12.28
N ASP A 115 4.74 13.39 12.92
CA ASP A 115 5.66 14.34 12.29
C ASP A 115 6.87 13.71 11.58
N ARG A 116 7.07 12.41 11.76
CA ARG A 116 8.23 11.63 11.30
C ARG A 116 7.87 10.42 10.43
N VAL A 117 6.61 10.31 10.02
CA VAL A 117 6.15 9.20 9.17
C VAL A 117 5.38 9.76 7.99
N ALA A 118 5.67 9.25 6.79
CA ALA A 118 4.92 9.57 5.59
C ALA A 118 4.59 8.30 4.81
N LEU A 119 3.58 8.39 3.94
CA LEU A 119 3.21 7.32 3.03
C LEU A 119 3.67 7.68 1.63
N HIS A 120 4.17 6.69 0.92
CA HIS A 120 4.38 6.73 -0.51
C HIS A 120 3.39 5.77 -1.15
N VAL A 121 2.59 6.24 -2.11
CA VAL A 121 1.58 5.42 -2.81
C VAL A 121 1.76 5.50 -4.31
N SER A 122 1.76 4.33 -4.95
CA SER A 122 1.78 4.20 -6.40
C SER A 122 1.12 2.88 -6.82
N GLU A 123 0.78 2.76 -8.10
CA GLU A 123 0.19 1.54 -8.65
C GLU A 123 1.13 0.32 -8.55
N SER A 124 2.45 0.54 -8.55
CA SER A 124 3.45 -0.53 -8.51
C SER A 124 3.88 -0.89 -7.08
N CYS A 125 4.10 0.11 -6.23
CA CYS A 125 4.55 -0.11 -4.87
C CYS A 125 4.07 1.01 -3.94
N SER A 126 3.63 0.63 -2.75
CA SER A 126 3.24 1.56 -1.69
C SER A 126 3.95 1.19 -0.40
N THR A 127 4.39 2.19 0.36
CA THR A 127 5.20 1.97 1.56
C THR A 127 5.04 3.09 2.58
N LEU A 128 5.33 2.79 3.83
CA LEU A 128 5.42 3.74 4.93
C LEU A 128 6.90 4.02 5.21
N VAL A 129 7.26 5.30 5.23
CA VAL A 129 8.66 5.73 5.38
C VAL A 129 8.83 6.60 6.62
N ARG A 130 9.95 6.39 7.31
CA ARG A 130 10.42 7.31 8.34
C ARG A 130 11.02 8.54 7.68
N THR A 131 10.65 9.72 8.17
CA THR A 131 11.06 11.00 7.59
C THR A 131 11.76 11.89 8.61
N ARG A 132 12.40 12.95 8.11
CA ARG A 132 12.91 14.03 8.95
C ARG A 132 11.74 14.80 9.57
N LYS A 133 11.96 15.42 10.73
CA LYS A 133 10.95 16.25 11.41
C LYS A 133 10.37 17.29 10.44
N GLY A 134 9.04 17.38 10.38
CA GLY A 134 8.33 18.31 9.51
C GLY A 134 8.09 17.81 8.08
N MET A 135 8.53 16.59 7.77
CA MET A 135 8.22 15.90 6.51
C MET A 135 7.21 14.76 6.69
N GLY A 136 6.80 14.44 7.91
CA GLY A 136 5.73 13.47 8.19
C GLY A 136 4.33 14.02 7.96
N ASN A 137 3.34 13.18 8.26
CA ASN A 137 1.91 13.39 8.09
C ASN A 137 1.53 13.80 6.65
N ARG A 138 2.15 13.12 5.68
CA ARG A 138 2.04 13.41 4.24
C ARG A 138 1.92 12.12 3.44
N ILE A 139 1.26 12.24 2.29
CA ILE A 139 1.15 11.18 1.30
C ILE A 139 1.79 11.67 0.00
N TYR A 140 2.81 10.95 -0.45
CA TYR A 140 3.54 11.21 -1.70
C TYR A 140 3.00 10.30 -2.78
N PHE A 141 2.64 10.85 -3.93
CA PHE A 141 2.04 10.09 -5.02
C PHE A 141 2.35 10.70 -6.39
N PHE A 142 2.24 9.89 -7.43
CA PHE A 142 2.18 10.36 -8.81
C PHE A 142 0.73 10.52 -9.25
N ASP A 143 0.43 11.64 -9.92
CA ASP A 143 -0.82 11.74 -10.66
C ASP A 143 -0.49 11.54 -12.14
N GLY A 144 -0.80 10.35 -12.66
CA GLY A 144 -0.58 9.99 -14.06
C GLY A 144 -1.29 10.89 -15.07
N LYS A 145 -2.17 11.80 -14.62
CA LYS A 145 -2.87 12.79 -15.46
C LYS A 145 -2.11 14.11 -15.61
N PHE A 146 -1.04 14.34 -14.86
CA PHE A 146 -0.18 15.51 -15.07
C PHE A 146 1.03 15.09 -15.92
N HIS A 147 1.18 15.72 -17.09
CA HIS A 147 2.23 15.45 -18.09
C HIS A 147 3.67 15.67 -17.60
N ASN A 148 3.87 16.01 -16.33
CA ASN A 148 5.19 16.23 -15.76
C ASN A 148 5.50 15.15 -14.72
N LYS A 149 5.85 13.94 -15.22
CA LYS A 149 6.31 12.78 -14.43
C LYS A 149 7.57 13.06 -13.59
N GLN A 150 8.13 14.26 -13.68
CA GLN A 150 9.36 14.66 -13.01
C GLN A 150 9.14 15.09 -11.55
N TYR A 151 7.91 15.23 -11.05
CA TYR A 151 7.67 15.71 -9.68
C TYR A 151 6.70 14.82 -8.92
N TRP A 152 6.98 14.63 -7.63
CA TRP A 152 5.98 14.12 -6.70
C TRP A 152 4.85 15.12 -6.51
N ASN A 153 3.66 14.63 -6.23
CA ASN A 153 2.65 15.41 -5.54
C ASN A 153 2.65 15.01 -4.06
N VAL A 154 2.33 15.98 -3.21
CA VAL A 154 2.30 15.80 -1.75
C VAL A 154 0.93 16.21 -1.26
N TYR A 155 0.21 15.25 -0.70
CA TYR A 155 -1.00 15.50 0.07
C TYR A 155 -0.63 15.70 1.54
N ASP A 156 -0.92 16.90 2.05
CA ASP A 156 -0.82 17.23 3.46
C ASP A 156 -2.08 16.74 4.16
N MET A 157 -1.95 15.75 5.07
CA MET A 157 -3.11 15.14 5.73
C MET A 157 -3.79 16.10 6.71
N LYS A 158 -3.03 17.00 7.35
CA LYS A 158 -3.54 18.00 8.29
C LYS A 158 -4.36 19.06 7.56
N ASN A 159 -3.79 19.65 6.51
CA ASN A 159 -4.42 20.73 5.76
C ASN A 159 -5.36 20.23 4.65
N ARG A 160 -5.36 18.92 4.38
CA ARG A 160 -6.15 18.26 3.32
C ARG A 160 -5.97 18.92 1.95
N SER A 161 -4.73 19.27 1.64
CA SER A 161 -4.35 20.04 0.45
C SER A 161 -3.25 19.31 -0.31
N ILE A 162 -3.21 19.50 -1.63
CA ILE A 162 -2.16 18.97 -2.49
C ILE A 162 -1.23 20.11 -2.89
N LYS A 163 0.07 19.86 -2.81
CA LYS A 163 1.11 20.74 -3.34
C LYS A 163 2.07 19.93 -4.21
N ARG A 164 2.80 20.63 -5.08
CA ARG A 164 3.92 20.03 -5.79
C ARG A 164 5.03 19.69 -4.79
N GLY A 165 5.53 18.47 -4.86
CA GLY A 165 6.62 17.94 -4.07
C GLY A 165 7.98 18.11 -4.74
N PRO A 166 9.02 17.48 -4.17
CA PRO A 166 10.35 17.50 -4.75
C PRO A 166 10.37 16.85 -6.14
N LYS A 167 11.35 17.25 -6.95
CA LYS A 167 11.63 16.61 -8.23
C LYS A 167 11.98 15.14 -7.98
N PHE A 168 11.32 14.25 -8.69
CA PHE A 168 11.65 12.84 -8.74
C PHE A 168 12.98 12.68 -9.47
N ASN A 169 13.99 12.15 -8.77
CA ASN A 169 15.25 11.74 -9.41
C ASN A 169 15.36 10.22 -9.30
N TYR A 170 15.35 9.52 -10.45
CA TYR A 170 15.47 8.06 -10.52
C TYR A 170 16.74 7.55 -9.83
N GLU A 171 17.83 8.33 -9.85
CA GLU A 171 19.11 7.98 -9.22
C GLU A 171 19.05 7.94 -7.67
N HIS A 172 18.07 8.59 -7.05
CA HIS A 172 17.85 8.52 -5.59
C HIS A 172 16.80 7.46 -5.20
N VAL A 173 16.26 6.72 -6.17
CA VAL A 173 15.20 5.73 -5.99
C VAL A 173 15.77 4.30 -5.96
N ASP A 174 17.09 4.14 -6.10
CA ASP A 174 17.80 2.87 -5.91
C ASP A 174 17.62 2.27 -4.49
N GLY A 175 17.00 2.99 -3.55
CA GLY A 175 16.57 2.48 -2.24
C GLY A 175 15.06 2.24 -2.06
N LEU A 176 14.22 2.51 -3.07
CA LEU A 176 12.76 2.25 -3.04
C LEU A 176 12.36 1.05 -3.90
N SER A 177 13.34 0.44 -4.57
CA SER A 177 13.25 -0.92 -5.09
C SER A 177 13.24 -1.90 -3.90
N TRP A 178 12.04 -2.31 -3.48
CA TRP A 178 11.82 -3.50 -2.65
C TRP A 178 12.53 -3.53 -1.29
N PHE A 179 11.79 -3.24 -0.21
CA PHE A 179 12.00 -4.00 1.01
C PHE A 179 11.39 -5.40 0.79
N MET A 180 12.15 -6.33 0.23
CA MET A 180 12.15 -7.63 0.88
C MET A 180 12.79 -7.38 2.25
N PRO A 181 12.21 -7.85 3.38
CA PRO A 181 12.96 -7.90 4.62
C PRO A 181 14.27 -8.60 4.29
N SER A 182 15.37 -7.89 4.51
CA SER A 182 16.68 -8.43 4.27
C SER A 182 16.76 -9.74 5.05
N LEU A 183 16.97 -10.85 4.33
CA LEU A 183 17.54 -12.08 4.86
C LEU A 183 18.92 -11.74 5.45
N ARG A 184 18.94 -11.09 6.61
CA ARG A 184 20.13 -11.04 7.44
C ARG A 184 20.18 -12.39 8.13
N LEU A 185 20.85 -13.32 7.47
CA LEU A 185 21.56 -14.39 8.15
C LEU A 185 22.37 -13.72 9.26
N ARG A 186 21.91 -13.88 10.51
CA ARG A 186 22.82 -13.76 11.64
C ARG A 186 23.76 -14.95 11.51
N GLN A 187 25.03 -14.66 11.22
CA GLN A 187 26.12 -15.59 11.51
C GLN A 187 26.18 -15.81 13.03
#